data_AF-A0A7U2IB19-F1
#
_entry.id   AF-A0A7U2IB19-F1
#
_cell.length_a   1.000
_cell.length_b   1.000
_cell.length_c   1.000
_cell.angle_alpha   90.00
_cell.angle_beta   90.00
_cell.angle_gamma   90.00
#
_symmetry.space_group_name_H-M   'P 1'
#
loop_
_entity.id
_entity.type
_entity.pdbx_description
1 polymer ?
#
loop_
_entity_poly.entity_id
_entity_poly.type
_entity_poly.pdbx_seq_one_letter_code
_entity_poly.pdbx_strand_id
1 'polypeptide(L)'
;MAILEAGGRSQETFRTSKVDKAMLALCGRQYWTRTWIVQEILLAKEIFVYCGVAKVHWTTFADFFDIDNVMVSNTWGESSRISPVIESAAADIVRAKIDRNTKGSQPRPLMDLIKLCHKQQSTDIRDKIYALHGLASDTEDMVIDYDVPVEQLLVIVLKRTLASIPPTNNLDIENARIEILQTEETLRDALGIYHYIEEVDNIIYAEERRITSKCKTKAIKAIQADAQGSPHYLSWRHQILEGALSNRFLGPSPRSVKEGLDLFHSPTKSVEAWHGARKTTAQRRYRHLDM
;
A
#
# COMPACT_ATOMS: atom_id res chain seq x y z
N MET A 1 45.39 -12.24 30.87
CA MET A 1 45.26 -12.96 29.58
C MET A 1 43.83 -12.74 29.08
N ALA A 2 43.46 -11.51 28.69
CA ALA A 2 43.60 -10.94 27.34
C ALA A 2 42.95 -11.83 26.27
N ILE A 3 41.78 -11.42 25.75
CA ILE A 3 41.46 -11.07 24.33
C ILE A 3 39.89 -10.97 24.33
N LEU A 4 39.16 -9.96 23.87
CA LEU A 4 39.38 -8.89 22.89
C LEU A 4 38.36 -7.74 23.13
N GLU A 5 38.86 -6.50 23.09
CA GLU A 5 38.09 -5.33 22.67
C GLU A 5 37.85 -5.38 21.16
N ALA A 6 36.59 -5.22 20.74
CA ALA A 6 36.21 -4.70 19.42
C ALA A 6 34.73 -4.30 19.53
N GLY A 7 34.42 -3.02 19.65
CA GLY A 7 33.92 -2.32 18.48
C GLY A 7 32.84 -1.33 18.91
N GLY A 8 33.21 -0.06 18.96
CA GLY A 8 32.31 1.02 19.34
C GLY A 8 31.07 1.13 18.45
N ARG A 9 29.97 1.52 19.09
CA ARG A 9 28.98 2.44 18.54
C ARG A 9 28.13 2.98 19.69
N SER A 10 28.55 4.14 20.19
CA SER A 10 27.72 5.21 20.76
C SER A 10 26.32 4.81 21.24
N GLN A 11 26.21 4.33 22.49
CA GLN A 11 25.00 4.58 23.26
C GLN A 11 25.06 6.02 23.80
N GLU A 12 24.75 6.99 22.94
CA GLU A 12 24.33 8.31 23.43
C GLU A 12 22.99 8.12 24.12
N THR A 13 23.02 7.98 25.45
CA THR A 13 21.81 7.93 26.28
C THR A 13 21.09 9.27 26.23
N PHE A 14 20.09 9.33 25.36
CA PHE A 14 19.10 10.40 25.24
C PHE A 14 18.48 10.76 26.60
N ARG A 15 18.51 12.04 26.97
CA ARG A 15 17.74 12.56 28.12
C ARG A 15 16.29 12.86 27.68
N THR A 16 15.52 11.82 27.41
CA THR A 16 14.06 11.94 27.29
C THR A 16 13.44 12.37 28.62
N SER A 17 12.43 13.25 28.58
CA SER A 17 11.72 13.69 29.78
C SER A 17 11.06 12.49 30.48
N LYS A 18 10.71 12.65 31.77
CA LYS A 18 9.98 11.60 32.50
C LYS A 18 8.66 11.22 31.78
N VAL A 19 8.05 12.18 31.11
CA VAL A 19 6.81 12.00 30.34
C VAL A 19 7.08 11.20 29.07
N ASP A 20 8.14 11.52 28.31
CA ASP A 20 8.50 10.77 27.09
C ASP A 20 8.81 9.30 27.40
N LYS A 21 9.53 9.05 28.49
CA LYS A 21 9.83 7.67 28.94
C LYS A 21 8.55 6.93 29.32
N ALA A 22 7.61 7.60 29.99
CA ALA A 22 6.33 7.01 30.36
C ALA A 22 5.46 6.72 29.12
N MET A 23 5.42 7.63 28.15
CA MET A 23 4.73 7.45 26.88
C MET A 23 5.35 6.32 26.06
N LEU A 24 6.67 6.24 25.99
CA LEU A 24 7.36 5.15 25.32
C LEU A 24 7.03 3.79 25.95
N ALA A 25 7.06 3.70 27.28
CA ALA A 25 6.67 2.49 28.00
C ALA A 25 5.18 2.14 27.79
N LEU A 26 4.30 3.14 27.70
CA LEU A 26 2.88 2.94 27.46
C LEU A 26 2.58 2.47 26.05
N CYS A 27 3.12 3.14 25.03
CA CYS A 27 2.93 2.83 23.62
C CYS A 27 3.67 1.55 23.19
N GLY A 28 4.68 1.12 23.95
CA GLY A 28 5.38 -0.15 23.76
C GLY A 28 4.63 -1.38 24.29
N ARG A 29 3.48 -1.21 24.95
CA ARG A 29 2.67 -2.35 25.44
C ARG A 29 2.03 -3.11 24.29
N GLN A 30 1.96 -4.44 24.43
CA GLN A 30 1.31 -5.35 23.47
C GLN A 30 -0.14 -4.98 23.15
N TYR A 31 -0.84 -4.28 24.05
CA TYR A 31 -2.18 -3.75 23.77
C TYR A 31 -2.22 -3.00 22.43
N TRP A 32 -1.25 -2.10 22.19
CA TRP A 32 -1.21 -1.25 21.00
C TRP A 32 -0.88 -1.97 19.70
N THR A 33 -0.36 -3.20 19.81
CA THR A 33 -0.06 -4.03 18.65
C THR A 33 -1.19 -5.00 18.32
N ARG A 34 -2.35 -5.00 18.99
CA ARG A 34 -3.45 -5.90 18.63
C ARG A 34 -4.23 -5.35 17.42
N THR A 35 -4.53 -6.17 16.41
CA THR A 35 -5.31 -5.69 15.25
C THR A 35 -6.73 -5.26 15.62
N TRP A 36 -7.39 -5.98 16.53
CA TRP A 36 -8.77 -5.68 16.94
C TRP A 36 -8.97 -4.31 17.61
N ILE A 37 -7.96 -3.78 18.30
CA ILE A 37 -8.09 -2.46 18.96
C ILE A 37 -8.23 -1.32 17.95
N VAL A 38 -7.87 -1.54 16.68
CA VAL A 38 -8.03 -0.55 15.61
C VAL A 38 -9.51 -0.22 15.43
N GLN A 39 -10.38 -1.22 15.32
CA GLN A 39 -11.84 -0.99 15.23
C GLN A 39 -12.39 -0.37 16.50
N GLU A 40 -12.01 -0.92 17.66
CA GLU A 40 -12.47 -0.45 18.97
C GLU A 40 -12.21 1.05 19.13
N ILE A 41 -11.01 1.52 18.74
CA ILE A 41 -10.64 2.93 18.82
C ILE A 41 -11.26 3.76 17.71
N LEU A 42 -11.19 3.32 16.46
CA LEU A 42 -11.64 4.13 15.33
C LEU A 42 -13.15 4.36 15.35
N LEU A 43 -13.93 3.38 15.78
CA LEU A 43 -15.40 3.45 15.84
C LEU A 43 -15.94 4.04 17.15
N ALA A 44 -15.15 4.07 18.22
CA ALA A 44 -15.61 4.60 19.51
C ALA A 44 -15.99 6.09 19.45
N LYS A 45 -17.07 6.43 20.14
CA LYS A 45 -17.54 7.82 20.31
C LYS A 45 -16.78 8.56 21.42
N GLU A 46 -16.39 7.84 22.46
CA GLU A 46 -15.63 8.35 23.60
C GLU A 46 -14.60 7.30 24.01
N ILE A 47 -13.39 7.75 24.34
CA ILE A 47 -12.26 6.86 24.64
C ILE A 47 -11.50 7.40 25.85
N PHE A 48 -11.18 6.50 26.77
CA PHE A 48 -10.28 6.76 27.89
C PHE A 48 -9.17 5.71 27.90
N VAL A 49 -7.92 6.17 28.01
CA VAL A 49 -6.77 5.27 28.16
C VAL A 49 -6.50 5.09 29.65
N TYR A 50 -6.46 3.83 30.07
CA TYR A 50 -6.14 3.45 31.45
C TYR A 50 -4.76 2.81 31.53
N CYS A 51 -4.02 3.12 32.60
CA CYS A 51 -2.77 2.45 32.96
C CYS A 51 -2.71 2.29 34.48
N GLY A 52 -3.11 1.12 34.98
CA GLY A 52 -3.32 0.90 36.41
C GLY A 52 -4.48 1.76 36.91
N VAL A 53 -4.24 2.57 37.94
CA VAL A 53 -5.25 3.50 38.51
C VAL A 53 -5.35 4.83 37.75
N ALA A 54 -4.41 5.10 36.84
CA ALA A 54 -4.42 6.34 36.05
C ALA A 54 -5.39 6.23 34.85
N LYS A 55 -6.06 7.34 34.54
CA LYS A 55 -7.01 7.49 33.44
C LYS A 55 -6.76 8.81 32.72
N VAL A 56 -6.74 8.80 31.39
CA VAL A 56 -6.63 10.00 30.56
C VAL A 56 -7.66 9.98 29.43
N HIS A 57 -8.28 11.13 29.14
CA HIS A 57 -9.19 11.26 28.01
C HIS A 57 -8.41 11.20 26.69
N TRP A 58 -9.02 10.67 25.64
CA TRP A 58 -8.36 10.44 24.37
C TRP A 58 -7.77 11.68 23.72
N THR A 59 -8.44 12.84 23.80
CA THR A 59 -7.90 14.08 23.24
C THR A 59 -6.55 14.41 23.87
N THR A 60 -6.47 14.41 25.20
CA THR A 60 -5.22 14.64 25.94
C THR A 60 -4.15 13.58 25.63
N PHE A 61 -4.55 12.32 25.42
CA PHE A 61 -3.61 11.28 24.99
C PHE A 61 -3.09 11.51 23.57
N ALA A 62 -3.97 11.91 22.65
CA ALA A 62 -3.66 12.15 21.25
C ALA A 62 -2.78 13.39 21.04
N ASP A 63 -2.93 14.42 21.88
CA ASP A 63 -2.13 15.65 21.84
C ASP A 63 -0.62 15.37 21.99
N PHE A 64 -0.22 14.27 22.66
CA PHE A 64 1.18 13.84 22.75
C PHE A 64 1.79 13.39 21.41
N PHE A 65 0.97 13.08 20.41
CA PHE A 65 1.40 12.63 19.09
C PHE A 65 1.38 13.74 18.04
N ASP A 66 0.91 14.94 18.42
CA ASP A 66 0.90 16.09 17.51
C ASP A 66 2.34 16.56 17.25
N ILE A 67 2.74 16.49 15.99
CA ILE A 67 4.10 16.81 15.53
C ILE A 67 4.42 18.29 15.80
N ASP A 68 3.42 19.18 15.75
CA ASP A 68 3.61 20.60 16.05
C ASP A 68 3.95 20.80 17.54
N ASN A 69 3.36 20.01 18.45
CA ASN A 69 3.74 20.00 19.87
C ASN A 69 5.12 19.35 20.10
N VAL A 70 5.46 18.29 19.36
CA VAL A 70 6.76 17.58 19.47
C VAL A 70 7.92 18.42 18.93
N MET A 71 7.71 19.25 17.90
CA MET A 71 8.76 20.11 17.37
C MET A 71 8.98 21.39 18.20
N VAL A 72 7.93 21.94 18.81
CA VAL A 72 8.03 23.12 19.69
C VAL A 72 8.77 22.80 21.00
N SER A 73 8.69 21.58 21.54
CA SER A 73 9.51 21.19 22.70
C SER A 73 11.00 21.03 22.37
N ASN A 74 11.35 20.89 21.08
CA ASN A 74 12.71 20.64 20.62
C ASN A 74 13.42 21.90 20.14
N THR A 75 12.76 23.06 20.14
CA THR A 75 13.44 24.32 19.92
C THR A 75 14.20 24.67 21.20
N TRP A 76 15.48 24.32 21.23
CA TRP A 76 16.64 25.11 21.66
C TRP A 76 17.88 24.19 21.66
N GLY A 77 18.34 23.81 20.46
CA GLY A 77 19.72 23.35 20.23
C GLY A 77 19.98 21.85 20.14
N GLU A 78 19.00 20.96 20.30
CA GLU A 78 19.22 19.50 20.16
C GLU A 78 18.57 18.99 18.86
N SER A 79 19.33 18.23 18.07
CA SER A 79 18.90 17.75 16.75
C SER A 79 17.54 17.06 16.80
N SER A 80 16.61 17.49 15.92
CA SER A 80 15.30 16.88 15.70
C SER A 80 15.43 15.39 15.42
N ARG A 81 15.28 14.57 16.46
CA ARG A 81 15.17 13.12 16.39
C ARG A 81 13.75 12.79 16.81
N ILE A 82 12.96 12.38 15.82
CA ILE A 82 11.61 11.84 15.92
C ILE A 82 11.55 10.89 17.14
N SER A 83 10.73 11.20 18.14
CA SER A 83 10.57 10.37 19.33
C SER A 83 10.14 8.96 18.92
N PRO A 84 10.72 7.86 19.45
CA PRO A 84 10.27 6.49 19.11
C PRO A 84 8.77 6.25 19.39
N VAL A 85 8.16 7.09 20.24
CA VAL A 85 6.71 7.14 20.47
C VAL A 85 5.94 7.43 19.18
N ILE A 86 6.40 8.37 18.35
CA ILE A 86 5.69 8.74 17.12
C ILE A 86 5.86 7.70 16.00
N GLU A 87 6.80 6.76 16.14
CA GLU A 87 6.91 5.60 15.24
C GLU A 87 6.19 4.35 15.76
N SER A 88 5.53 4.42 16.93
CA SER A 88 4.87 3.27 17.55
C SER A 88 3.55 2.87 16.87
N ALA A 89 3.10 1.63 17.10
CA ALA A 89 1.78 1.16 16.68
C ALA A 89 0.63 2.00 17.27
N ALA A 90 0.82 2.57 18.46
CA ALA A 90 -0.13 3.50 19.07
C ALA A 90 -0.25 4.79 18.24
N ALA A 91 0.88 5.33 17.75
CA ALA A 91 0.89 6.53 16.92
C ALA A 91 0.12 6.33 15.61
N ASP A 92 0.24 5.16 14.99
CA ASP A 92 -0.48 4.83 13.76
C ASP A 92 -2.00 4.84 13.97
N ILE A 93 -2.48 4.30 15.10
CA ILE A 93 -3.90 4.33 15.49
C ILE A 93 -4.35 5.76 15.82
N VAL A 94 -3.52 6.54 16.52
CA VAL A 94 -3.84 7.94 16.84
C VAL A 94 -4.00 8.76 15.56
N ARG A 95 -3.06 8.65 14.61
CA ARG A 95 -3.15 9.29 13.29
C ARG A 95 -4.40 8.87 12.54
N ALA A 96 -4.70 7.57 12.54
CA ALA A 96 -5.89 7.03 11.90
C ALA A 96 -7.18 7.62 12.49
N LYS A 97 -7.26 7.78 13.82
CA LYS A 97 -8.42 8.35 14.51
C LYS A 97 -8.58 9.85 14.20
N ILE A 98 -7.47 10.59 14.23
CA ILE A 98 -7.48 12.03 13.90
C ILE A 98 -7.97 12.22 12.48
N ASP A 99 -7.38 11.51 11.50
CA ASP A 99 -7.78 11.63 10.11
C ASP A 99 -9.25 11.26 9.87
N ARG A 100 -9.75 10.22 10.55
CA ARG A 100 -11.17 9.84 10.49
C ARG A 100 -12.07 10.96 11.02
N ASN A 101 -11.70 11.59 12.12
CA ASN A 101 -12.47 12.68 12.71
C ASN A 101 -12.44 13.95 11.84
N THR A 102 -11.31 14.28 11.22
CA THR A 102 -11.17 15.48 10.37
C THR A 102 -11.85 15.32 9.01
N LYS A 103 -11.82 14.12 8.42
CA LYS A 103 -12.46 13.82 7.13
C LYS A 103 -13.93 13.41 7.24
N GLY A 104 -14.56 13.55 8.41
CA GLY A 104 -15.99 13.29 8.57
C GLY A 104 -16.38 11.82 8.47
N SER A 105 -15.57 10.91 9.00
CA SER A 105 -15.82 9.46 9.03
C SER A 105 -15.93 8.77 7.67
N GLN A 106 -15.39 9.36 6.60
CA GLN A 106 -15.35 8.69 5.31
C GLN A 106 -14.52 7.40 5.40
N PRO A 107 -15.07 6.24 5.01
CA PRO A 107 -14.35 4.99 5.03
C PRO A 107 -13.20 5.00 4.01
N ARG A 108 -12.13 4.26 4.29
CA ARG A 108 -10.94 4.17 3.43
C ARG A 108 -10.92 2.83 2.69
N PRO A 109 -10.27 2.72 1.52
CA PRO A 109 -10.02 1.42 0.91
C PRO A 109 -9.26 0.49 1.86
N LEU A 110 -9.55 -0.81 1.80
CA LEU A 110 -8.93 -1.83 2.64
C LEU A 110 -7.40 -1.78 2.56
N MET A 111 -6.87 -1.59 1.36
CA MET A 111 -5.42 -1.53 1.12
C MET A 111 -4.73 -0.42 1.93
N ASP A 112 -5.37 0.73 2.06
CA ASP A 112 -4.84 1.85 2.83
C ASP A 112 -4.83 1.53 4.33
N LEU A 113 -5.86 0.83 4.82
CA LEU A 113 -5.95 0.41 6.22
C LEU A 113 -4.89 -0.65 6.54
N ILE A 114 -4.64 -1.60 5.64
CA ILE A 114 -3.58 -2.62 5.81
C ILE A 114 -2.21 -1.96 5.91
N LYS A 115 -1.90 -1.01 5.01
CA LYS A 115 -0.63 -0.26 5.03
C LYS A 115 -0.49 0.56 6.31
N LEU A 116 -1.56 1.25 6.72
CA LEU A 116 -1.58 2.06 7.94
C LEU A 116 -1.39 1.21 9.19
N CYS A 117 -1.99 0.01 9.22
CA CYS A 117 -2.01 -0.88 10.37
C CYS A 117 -1.02 -2.07 10.26
N HIS A 118 0.05 -1.93 9.48
CA HIS A 118 0.98 -3.04 9.23
C HIS A 118 1.68 -3.51 10.52
N LYS A 119 1.90 -2.62 11.50
CA LYS A 119 2.55 -2.92 12.79
C LYS A 119 1.67 -3.71 13.75
N GLN A 120 0.35 -3.69 13.57
CA GLN A 120 -0.58 -4.47 14.37
C GLN A 120 -0.39 -5.96 14.09
N GLN A 121 -0.81 -6.80 15.02
CA GLN A 121 -0.51 -8.21 15.13
C GLN A 121 -1.79 -8.93 15.53
N SER A 122 -1.94 -10.14 15.02
CA SER A 122 -3.06 -11.01 15.32
C SER A 122 -2.57 -12.45 15.47
N THR A 123 -3.26 -13.22 16.29
CA THR A 123 -2.98 -14.65 16.46
C THR A 123 -3.47 -15.44 15.26
N ASP A 124 -4.68 -15.15 14.77
CA ASP A 124 -5.12 -15.60 13.46
C ASP A 124 -4.68 -14.58 12.40
N ILE A 125 -3.97 -15.04 11.38
CA ILE A 125 -3.46 -14.17 10.33
C ILE A 125 -4.59 -13.52 9.50
N ARG A 126 -5.77 -14.16 9.43
CA ARG A 126 -6.95 -13.63 8.72
C ARG A 126 -7.47 -12.33 9.34
N ASP A 127 -7.25 -12.13 10.64
CA ASP A 127 -7.64 -10.90 11.33
C ASP A 127 -6.92 -9.66 10.78
N LYS A 128 -5.80 -9.81 10.07
CA LYS A 128 -5.17 -8.70 9.32
C LYS A 128 -6.11 -8.09 8.28
N ILE A 129 -7.09 -8.87 7.81
CA ILE A 129 -8.13 -8.44 6.88
C ILE A 129 -9.45 -8.24 7.62
N TYR A 130 -9.91 -9.25 8.38
CA TYR A 130 -11.24 -9.23 9.01
C TYR A 130 -11.39 -8.14 10.07
N ALA A 131 -10.34 -7.85 10.84
CA ALA A 131 -10.39 -6.75 11.79
C ALA A 131 -10.32 -5.36 11.12
N LEU A 132 -10.14 -5.26 9.80
CA LEU A 132 -10.19 -4.00 9.06
C LEU A 132 -11.44 -3.86 8.17
N HIS A 133 -12.11 -4.97 7.88
CA HIS A 133 -13.32 -5.02 7.05
C HIS A 133 -14.38 -3.98 7.43
N GLY A 134 -14.76 -3.90 8.72
CA GLY A 134 -15.80 -2.96 9.18
C GLY A 134 -15.42 -1.48 9.11
N LEU A 135 -14.18 -1.16 8.72
CA LEU A 135 -13.67 0.19 8.51
C LEU A 135 -13.48 0.51 7.02
N ALA A 136 -13.45 -0.50 6.17
CA ALA A 136 -13.06 -0.38 4.78
C ALA A 136 -14.25 -0.04 3.88
N SER A 137 -14.05 0.87 2.92
CA SER A 137 -15.09 1.35 1.99
C SER A 137 -15.43 0.35 0.88
N ASP A 138 -14.53 -0.60 0.63
CA ASP A 138 -14.59 -1.51 -0.51
C ASP A 138 -14.74 -2.97 -0.06
N THR A 139 -15.21 -3.21 1.18
CA THR A 139 -15.36 -4.58 1.72
C THR A 139 -16.76 -4.96 2.18
N GLU A 140 -17.81 -4.15 1.94
CA GLU A 140 -19.18 -4.35 2.45
C GLU A 140 -19.76 -5.76 2.21
N ASP A 141 -19.62 -6.35 1.02
CA ASP A 141 -20.09 -7.72 0.71
C ASP A 141 -19.14 -8.87 1.11
N MET A 142 -18.06 -8.59 1.85
CA MET A 142 -17.12 -9.64 2.27
C MET A 142 -17.69 -10.40 3.47
N VAL A 143 -17.79 -11.71 3.34
CA VAL A 143 -18.21 -12.60 4.44
C VAL A 143 -17.01 -12.96 5.30
N ILE A 144 -17.14 -12.83 6.62
CA ILE A 144 -16.13 -13.27 7.58
C ILE A 144 -16.26 -14.79 7.72
N ASP A 145 -15.24 -15.50 7.28
CA ASP A 145 -15.18 -16.97 7.33
C ASP A 145 -13.77 -17.41 7.74
N TYR A 146 -13.65 -18.01 8.92
CA TYR A 146 -12.36 -18.49 9.46
C TYR A 146 -11.99 -19.89 8.95
N ASP A 147 -12.92 -20.61 8.32
CA ASP A 147 -12.66 -21.93 7.75
C ASP A 147 -12.02 -21.82 6.35
N VAL A 148 -12.09 -20.65 5.72
CA VAL A 148 -11.43 -20.37 4.44
C VAL A 148 -9.90 -20.46 4.58
N PRO A 149 -9.19 -21.22 3.72
CA PRO A 149 -7.73 -21.22 3.67
C PRO A 149 -7.16 -19.82 3.40
N VAL A 150 -6.01 -19.48 3.98
CA VAL A 150 -5.43 -18.14 3.90
C VAL A 150 -5.10 -17.76 2.46
N GLU A 151 -4.67 -18.73 1.65
CA GLU A 151 -4.42 -18.60 0.22
C GLU A 151 -5.69 -18.22 -0.56
N GLN A 152 -6.82 -18.82 -0.18
CA GLN A 152 -8.10 -18.50 -0.78
C GLN A 152 -8.60 -17.12 -0.35
N LEU A 153 -8.34 -16.72 0.90
CA LEU A 153 -8.60 -15.36 1.36
C LEU A 153 -7.78 -14.33 0.56
N LEU A 154 -6.50 -14.59 0.30
CA LEU A 154 -5.66 -13.74 -0.56
C LEU A 154 -6.29 -13.56 -1.95
N VAL A 155 -6.72 -14.66 -2.59
CA VAL A 155 -7.37 -14.63 -3.91
C VAL A 155 -8.63 -13.77 -3.90
N ILE A 156 -9.48 -13.94 -2.87
CA ILE A 156 -10.74 -13.19 -2.73
C ILE A 156 -10.45 -11.69 -2.58
N VAL A 157 -9.57 -11.33 -1.64
CA VAL A 157 -9.26 -9.94 -1.34
C VAL A 157 -8.55 -9.27 -2.52
N LEU A 158 -7.60 -9.95 -3.16
CA LEU A 158 -6.88 -9.42 -4.31
C LEU A 158 -7.81 -9.08 -5.48
N LYS A 159 -8.69 -10.02 -5.87
CA LYS A 159 -9.69 -9.76 -6.94
C LYS A 159 -10.52 -8.52 -6.65
N ARG A 160 -10.90 -8.34 -5.38
CA ARG A 160 -11.72 -7.24 -4.92
C ARG A 160 -10.98 -5.90 -4.93
N THR A 161 -9.80 -5.84 -4.33
CA THR A 161 -8.99 -4.61 -4.28
C THR A 161 -8.61 -4.14 -5.68
N LEU A 162 -8.29 -5.08 -6.59
CA LEU A 162 -7.96 -4.76 -7.97
C LEU A 162 -9.17 -4.26 -8.78
N ALA A 163 -10.37 -4.78 -8.51
CA ALA A 163 -11.58 -4.29 -9.16
C ALA A 163 -11.90 -2.82 -8.79
N SER A 164 -11.49 -2.39 -7.60
CA SER A 164 -11.64 -1.01 -7.10
C SER A 164 -10.62 -0.02 -7.69
N ILE A 165 -9.55 -0.48 -8.34
CA ILE A 165 -8.57 0.41 -8.97
C ILE A 165 -9.26 1.18 -10.12
N PRO A 166 -9.33 2.52 -10.04
CA PRO A 166 -10.00 3.32 -11.05
C PRO A 166 -9.28 3.19 -12.40
N PRO A 167 -10.02 3.19 -13.52
CA PRO A 167 -9.39 3.18 -14.83
C PRO A 167 -8.54 4.45 -15.02
N THR A 168 -7.22 4.28 -15.11
CA THR A 168 -6.26 5.39 -15.17
C THR A 168 -6.57 6.33 -16.33
N ASN A 169 -6.54 7.64 -16.05
CA ASN A 169 -6.68 8.68 -17.06
C ASN A 169 -5.37 8.81 -17.84
N ASN A 170 -5.31 8.13 -18.99
CA ASN A 170 -4.35 8.34 -20.07
C ASN A 170 -2.88 7.93 -19.77
N LEU A 171 -2.39 6.95 -20.54
CA LEU A 171 -0.97 6.56 -20.72
C LEU A 171 -0.21 5.91 -19.56
N ASP A 172 -0.76 5.88 -18.35
CA ASP A 172 -0.03 5.34 -17.19
C ASP A 172 -0.33 3.86 -16.89
N ILE A 173 -0.19 3.02 -17.91
CA ILE A 173 -0.30 1.55 -17.75
C ILE A 173 0.78 1.06 -16.79
N GLU A 174 1.94 1.73 -16.77
CA GLU A 174 3.05 1.37 -15.91
C GLU A 174 2.74 1.62 -14.44
N ASN A 175 2.20 2.78 -14.06
CA ASN A 175 1.81 2.99 -12.66
C ASN A 175 0.64 2.09 -12.24
N ALA A 176 -0.29 1.77 -13.14
CA ALA A 176 -1.34 0.79 -12.85
C ALA A 176 -0.76 -0.61 -12.58
N ARG A 177 0.26 -1.02 -13.34
CA ARG A 177 1.00 -2.27 -13.08
C ARG A 177 1.73 -2.24 -11.75
N ILE A 178 2.44 -1.15 -11.47
CA ILE A 178 3.12 -0.96 -10.18
C ILE A 178 2.11 -1.07 -9.02
N GLU A 179 0.93 -0.44 -9.15
CA GLU A 179 -0.13 -0.50 -8.14
C GLU A 179 -0.69 -1.92 -7.96
N ILE A 180 -0.91 -2.67 -9.05
CA ILE A 180 -1.33 -4.08 -8.99
C ILE A 180 -0.30 -4.93 -8.23
N LEU A 181 0.99 -4.77 -8.57
CA LEU A 181 2.06 -5.57 -7.96
C LEU A 181 2.28 -5.21 -6.49
N GLN A 182 2.22 -3.91 -6.16
CA GLN A 182 2.28 -3.45 -4.77
C GLN A 182 1.09 -3.94 -3.95
N THR A 183 -0.10 -3.97 -4.55
CA THR A 183 -1.32 -4.51 -3.93
C THR A 183 -1.13 -6.00 -3.60
N GLU A 184 -0.66 -6.79 -4.55
CA GLU A 184 -0.35 -8.20 -4.32
C GLU A 184 0.69 -8.40 -3.21
N GLU A 185 1.82 -7.69 -3.29
CA GLU A 185 2.92 -7.80 -2.31
C GLU A 185 2.43 -7.44 -0.90
N THR A 186 1.69 -6.33 -0.76
CA THR A 186 1.14 -5.89 0.52
C THR A 186 0.20 -6.94 1.12
N LEU A 187 -0.67 -7.56 0.30
CA LEU A 187 -1.60 -8.58 0.77
C LEU A 187 -0.88 -9.88 1.15
N ARG A 188 0.16 -10.27 0.40
CA ARG A 188 0.99 -11.43 0.74
C ARG A 188 1.71 -11.25 2.05
N ASP A 189 2.29 -10.07 2.27
CA ASP A 189 2.98 -9.74 3.52
C ASP A 189 1.99 -9.69 4.69
N ALA A 190 0.81 -9.10 4.49
CA ALA A 190 -0.22 -9.06 5.51
C ALA A 190 -0.74 -10.46 5.89
N LEU A 191 -0.83 -11.38 4.92
CA LEU A 191 -1.33 -12.74 5.11
C LEU A 191 -0.24 -13.79 5.36
N GLY A 192 1.04 -13.40 5.39
CA GLY A 192 2.17 -14.30 5.60
C GLY A 192 2.35 -15.35 4.50
N ILE A 193 1.97 -15.04 3.25
CA ILE A 193 2.00 -16.00 2.12
C ILE A 193 3.22 -15.74 1.24
N TYR A 194 4.23 -16.59 1.40
CA TYR A 194 5.51 -16.49 0.70
C TYR A 194 5.71 -17.52 -0.41
N HIS A 195 4.73 -18.39 -0.68
CA HIS A 195 4.82 -19.39 -1.74
C HIS A 195 4.05 -18.98 -3.00
N TYR A 196 4.39 -19.63 -4.12
CA TYR A 196 3.76 -19.40 -5.41
C TYR A 196 2.29 -19.88 -5.44
N ILE A 197 1.39 -19.04 -5.96
CA ILE A 197 -0.03 -19.40 -6.16
C ILE A 197 -0.40 -19.04 -7.60
N GLU A 198 -0.71 -20.06 -8.40
CA GLU A 198 -1.03 -19.90 -9.82
C GLU A 198 -2.26 -19.01 -10.05
N GLU A 199 -3.28 -19.12 -9.20
CA GLU A 199 -4.49 -18.30 -9.32
C GLU A 199 -4.20 -16.80 -9.16
N VAL A 200 -3.28 -16.43 -8.26
CA VAL A 200 -2.87 -15.04 -8.05
C VAL A 200 -2.24 -14.45 -9.32
N ASP A 201 -1.34 -15.18 -9.97
CA ASP A 201 -0.73 -14.75 -11.23
C ASP A 201 -1.78 -14.60 -12.35
N ASN A 202 -2.73 -15.53 -12.43
CA ASN A 202 -3.81 -15.48 -13.40
C ASN A 202 -4.71 -14.24 -13.19
N ILE A 203 -4.98 -13.87 -11.93
CA ILE A 203 -5.71 -12.65 -11.59
C ILE A 203 -4.94 -11.42 -12.06
N ILE A 204 -3.66 -11.30 -11.70
CA ILE A 204 -2.81 -10.17 -12.08
C ILE A 204 -2.79 -10.01 -13.61
N TYR A 205 -2.55 -11.11 -14.33
CA TYR A 205 -2.48 -11.09 -15.78
C TYR A 205 -3.82 -10.73 -16.45
N ALA A 206 -4.94 -11.21 -15.90
CA ALA A 206 -6.26 -10.84 -16.39
C ALA A 206 -6.53 -9.34 -16.17
N GLU A 207 -6.12 -8.81 -15.01
CA GLU A 207 -6.33 -7.43 -14.65
C GLU A 207 -5.47 -6.45 -15.49
N GLU A 208 -4.20 -6.77 -15.71
CA GLU A 208 -3.35 -6.01 -16.62
C GLU A 208 -3.94 -5.93 -18.04
N ARG A 209 -4.48 -7.05 -18.53
CA ARG A 209 -5.15 -7.09 -19.84
C ARG A 209 -6.43 -6.25 -19.84
N ARG A 210 -7.21 -6.29 -18.76
CA ARG A 210 -8.42 -5.48 -18.60
C ARG A 210 -8.09 -3.98 -18.65
N ILE A 211 -7.08 -3.54 -17.89
CA ILE A 211 -6.63 -2.13 -17.87
C ILE A 211 -6.12 -1.71 -19.24
N THR A 212 -5.21 -2.50 -19.84
CA THR A 212 -4.67 -2.22 -21.18
C THR A 212 -5.76 -2.08 -22.23
N SER A 213 -6.75 -2.98 -22.22
CA SER A 213 -7.88 -2.94 -23.15
C SER A 213 -8.75 -1.69 -22.97
N LYS A 214 -9.05 -1.32 -21.72
CA LYS A 214 -9.79 -0.09 -21.41
C LYS A 214 -9.04 1.16 -21.86
N CYS A 215 -7.73 1.24 -21.62
CA CYS A 215 -6.89 2.36 -22.07
C CYS A 215 -6.89 2.49 -23.59
N LYS A 216 -6.71 1.38 -24.33
CA LYS A 216 -6.78 1.35 -25.81
C LYS A 216 -8.14 1.84 -26.30
N THR A 217 -9.23 1.33 -25.74
CA THR A 217 -10.60 1.72 -26.12
C THR A 217 -10.85 3.21 -25.89
N LYS A 218 -10.37 3.76 -24.77
CA LYS A 218 -10.49 5.19 -24.46
C LYS A 218 -9.68 6.07 -25.41
N ALA A 219 -8.45 5.68 -25.73
CA ALA A 219 -7.60 6.39 -26.70
C ALA A 219 -8.26 6.43 -28.09
N ILE A 220 -8.83 5.31 -28.55
CA ILE A 220 -9.55 5.25 -29.83
C ILE A 220 -10.75 6.22 -29.82
N LYS A 221 -11.55 6.23 -28.74
CA LYS A 221 -12.69 7.16 -28.61
C LYS A 221 -12.26 8.62 -28.60
N ALA A 222 -11.15 8.95 -27.93
CA ALA A 222 -10.62 10.32 -27.90
C ALA A 222 -10.18 10.79 -29.30
N ILE A 223 -9.45 9.94 -30.03
CA ILE A 223 -9.03 10.22 -31.42
C ILE A 223 -10.25 10.38 -32.33
N GLN A 224 -11.27 9.53 -32.17
CA GLN A 224 -12.51 9.62 -32.95
C GLN A 224 -13.29 10.90 -32.68
N ALA A 225 -13.28 11.42 -31.45
CA ALA A 225 -13.93 12.67 -31.08
C ALA A 225 -13.21 13.90 -31.68
N ASP A 226 -11.87 13.94 -31.63
CA ASP A 226 -11.07 15.01 -32.23
C ASP A 226 -11.18 15.06 -33.76
N ALA A 227 -11.28 13.89 -34.41
CA ALA A 227 -11.37 13.78 -35.86
C ALA A 227 -12.70 14.31 -36.46
N GLN A 228 -13.74 14.53 -35.64
CA GLN A 228 -15.01 15.12 -36.11
C GLN A 228 -14.92 16.64 -36.37
N GLY A 229 -13.78 17.28 -36.06
CA GLY A 229 -13.57 18.73 -36.23
C GLY A 229 -12.81 19.19 -37.49
N SER A 230 -12.25 18.31 -38.34
CA SER A 230 -11.47 18.76 -39.51
C SER A 230 -11.39 17.75 -40.68
N PRO A 231 -11.62 18.15 -41.95
CA PRO A 231 -11.62 17.24 -43.12
C PRO A 231 -10.26 16.63 -43.49
N HIS A 232 -9.15 17.13 -42.94
CA HIS A 232 -7.79 16.72 -43.31
C HIS A 232 -7.32 15.40 -42.65
N TYR A 233 -8.17 14.75 -41.85
CA TYR A 233 -7.82 13.66 -40.93
C TYR A 233 -8.00 12.23 -41.50
N LEU A 234 -8.55 12.04 -42.70
CA LEU A 234 -8.89 10.70 -43.22
C LEU A 234 -7.67 9.84 -43.56
N SER A 235 -6.56 10.44 -44.03
CA SER A 235 -5.29 9.74 -44.27
C SER A 235 -4.60 9.31 -42.97
N TRP A 236 -4.68 10.17 -41.94
CA TRP A 236 -4.09 9.93 -40.62
C TRP A 236 -4.84 8.84 -39.84
N ARG A 237 -6.15 8.75 -40.04
CA ARG A 237 -7.05 7.77 -39.44
C ARG A 237 -6.68 6.31 -39.78
N HIS A 238 -6.21 6.04 -41.00
CA HIS A 238 -5.83 4.68 -41.41
C HIS A 238 -4.51 4.23 -40.74
N GLN A 239 -3.51 5.12 -40.69
CA GLN A 239 -2.20 4.82 -40.09
C GLN A 239 -2.27 4.62 -38.57
N ILE A 240 -3.14 5.38 -37.89
CA ILE A 240 -3.37 5.25 -36.45
C ILE A 240 -4.12 3.97 -36.09
N LEU A 241 -5.16 3.61 -36.84
CA LEU A 241 -5.92 2.38 -36.58
C LEU A 241 -5.06 1.14 -36.85
N GLU A 242 -4.23 1.15 -37.90
CA GLU A 242 -3.26 0.06 -38.15
C GLU A 242 -2.14 -0.01 -37.09
N GLY A 243 -1.69 1.12 -36.57
CA GLY A 243 -0.70 1.17 -35.48
C GLY A 243 -1.25 0.68 -34.13
N ALA A 244 -2.48 1.04 -33.78
CA ALA A 244 -3.14 0.62 -32.55
C ALA A 244 -3.48 -0.88 -32.54
N LEU A 245 -3.84 -1.44 -33.70
CA LEU A 245 -4.12 -2.86 -33.87
C LEU A 245 -2.84 -3.72 -33.95
N SER A 246 -1.69 -3.16 -34.34
CA SER A 246 -0.42 -3.89 -34.48
C SER A 246 0.60 -3.72 -33.34
N ASN A 247 0.22 -3.10 -32.21
CA ASN A 247 1.14 -2.72 -31.12
C ASN A 247 2.30 -1.79 -31.57
N ARG A 248 2.15 -1.07 -32.68
CA ARG A 248 3.12 -0.09 -33.20
C ARG A 248 2.47 1.28 -33.28
N PHE A 249 2.40 1.99 -32.16
CA PHE A 249 2.02 3.40 -32.19
C PHE A 249 3.27 4.28 -32.02
N LEU A 250 3.72 4.90 -33.11
CA LEU A 250 4.61 6.05 -33.13
C LEU A 250 3.74 7.26 -33.46
N GLY A 251 3.27 8.00 -32.46
CA GLY A 251 2.66 9.31 -32.69
C GLY A 251 3.75 10.35 -32.98
N PRO A 252 3.49 11.41 -33.76
CA PRO A 252 4.46 12.49 -33.95
C PRO A 252 4.54 13.34 -32.68
N SER A 253 5.73 13.39 -32.08
CA SER A 253 6.11 14.39 -31.06
C SER A 253 6.55 15.69 -31.76
N PRO A 254 6.19 16.89 -31.25
CA PRO A 254 6.69 18.14 -31.78
C PRO A 254 8.19 18.31 -31.49
N ARG A 255 8.99 18.11 -32.55
CA ARG A 255 10.36 18.61 -32.80
C ARG A 255 11.53 17.95 -32.04
N SER A 256 12.46 17.45 -32.88
CA SER A 256 13.87 17.07 -32.70
C SER A 256 14.24 15.79 -31.91
N VAL A 257 14.13 14.66 -32.62
CA VAL A 257 15.22 13.73 -33.03
C VAL A 257 16.34 13.39 -32.02
N LYS A 258 16.55 12.06 -31.88
CA LYS A 258 17.73 11.32 -31.37
C LYS A 258 17.90 11.26 -29.85
N GLU A 259 17.20 10.30 -29.23
CA GLU A 259 17.77 9.27 -28.32
C GLU A 259 16.63 8.44 -27.72
N GLY A 260 16.83 7.12 -27.60
CA GLY A 260 15.87 6.20 -26.96
C GLY A 260 15.12 5.24 -27.88
N LEU A 261 15.76 4.78 -28.96
CA LEU A 261 15.20 3.86 -29.97
C LEU A 261 15.33 2.36 -29.62
N ASP A 262 15.49 1.97 -28.34
CA ASP A 262 15.82 0.57 -27.96
C ASP A 262 14.87 -0.13 -26.96
N LEU A 263 13.67 0.39 -26.67
CA LEU A 263 12.84 -0.17 -25.58
C LEU A 263 11.38 -0.46 -25.93
N PHE A 264 11.06 -1.10 -27.06
CA PHE A 264 9.71 -1.66 -27.23
C PHE A 264 9.70 -2.99 -28.00
N HIS A 265 10.05 -4.07 -27.31
CA HIS A 265 9.59 -5.41 -27.68
C HIS A 265 8.14 -5.61 -27.20
N SER A 266 7.30 -6.13 -28.09
CA SER A 266 5.89 -6.45 -27.92
C SER A 266 5.45 -6.70 -26.45
N PRO A 267 4.46 -5.95 -25.91
CA PRO A 267 3.97 -6.09 -24.54
C PRO A 267 3.57 -7.52 -24.16
N THR A 268 3.08 -8.33 -25.09
CA THR A 268 2.70 -9.73 -24.80
C THR A 268 3.90 -10.65 -24.60
N LYS A 269 4.99 -10.45 -25.35
CA LYS A 269 6.23 -11.25 -25.19
C LYS A 269 7.02 -10.86 -23.95
N SER A 270 6.98 -9.58 -23.57
CA SER A 270 7.56 -9.08 -22.32
C SER A 270 6.85 -9.65 -21.09
N VAL A 271 5.51 -9.74 -21.12
CA VAL A 271 4.71 -10.28 -20.01
C VAL A 271 4.91 -11.79 -19.85
N GLU A 272 4.91 -12.58 -20.93
CA GLU A 272 5.21 -14.01 -20.86
C GLU A 272 6.64 -14.31 -20.38
N ALA A 273 7.64 -13.54 -20.86
CA ALA A 273 9.02 -13.64 -20.39
C ALA A 273 9.18 -13.22 -18.92
N TRP A 274 8.43 -12.20 -18.48
CA TRP A 274 8.44 -11.71 -17.10
C TRP A 274 7.74 -12.69 -16.14
N HIS A 275 6.62 -13.31 -16.53
CA HIS A 275 6.01 -14.40 -15.75
C HIS A 275 6.90 -15.65 -15.70
N GLY A 276 7.56 -16.02 -16.80
CA GLY A 276 8.57 -17.09 -16.80
C GLY A 276 9.75 -16.78 -15.86
N ALA A 277 10.18 -15.53 -15.81
CA ALA A 277 11.19 -15.04 -14.87
C ALA A 277 10.69 -15.00 -13.42
N ARG A 278 9.41 -14.66 -13.18
CA ARG A 278 8.80 -14.64 -11.83
C ARG A 278 8.65 -16.06 -11.28
N LYS A 279 8.22 -17.03 -12.10
CA LYS A 279 8.12 -18.45 -11.73
C LYS A 279 9.50 -19.01 -11.28
N THR A 280 10.56 -18.63 -11.99
CA THR A 280 11.95 -19.02 -11.67
C THR A 280 12.57 -18.20 -10.53
N THR A 281 12.19 -16.93 -10.37
CA THR A 281 12.69 -16.04 -9.29
C THR A 281 12.00 -16.32 -7.95
N ALA A 282 10.69 -16.57 -7.93
CA ALA A 282 9.98 -17.04 -6.73
C ALA A 282 10.57 -18.38 -6.25
N GLN A 283 10.83 -19.31 -7.19
CA GLN A 283 11.54 -20.57 -6.86
C GLN A 283 12.95 -20.37 -6.28
N ARG A 284 13.63 -19.24 -6.54
CA ARG A 284 14.96 -18.92 -5.99
C ARG A 284 14.90 -18.10 -4.69
N ARG A 285 13.99 -17.12 -4.60
CA ARG A 285 13.86 -16.22 -3.44
C ARG A 285 13.37 -16.96 -2.20
N TYR A 286 12.57 -18.02 -2.38
CA TYR A 286 11.98 -18.77 -1.28
C TYR A 286 12.71 -20.09 -0.94
N ARG A 287 13.67 -20.54 -1.75
CA ARG A 287 14.60 -21.64 -1.36
C ARG A 287 15.62 -21.25 -0.29
N HIS A 288 15.81 -19.96 -0.03
CA HIS A 288 16.79 -19.44 0.93
C HIS A 288 16.21 -19.18 2.33
N LEU A 289 14.89 -19.31 2.53
CA LEU A 289 14.22 -19.07 3.82
C LEU A 289 13.77 -20.38 4.52
N ASP A 290 13.91 -21.54 3.86
CA ASP A 290 13.65 -22.89 4.41
C ASP A 290 14.96 -23.62 4.82
N MET A 291 16.03 -22.89 5.16
CA MET A 291 17.29 -23.44 5.70
C MET A 291 17.65 -22.81 7.04
#